data_AF-A0AAP1G8U9-F1
#
_entry.id   AF-A0AAP1G8U9-F1
#
_cell.length_a   1.000
_cell.length_b   1.000
_cell.length_c   1.000
_cell.angle_alpha   90.00
_cell.angle_beta   90.00
_cell.angle_gamma   90.00
#
_symmetry.space_group_name_H-M   'P 1'
#
loop_
_entity.id
_entity.type
_entity.pdbx_description
1 polymer ?
#
loop_
_entity_poly.entity_id
_entity_poly.type
_entity_poly.pdbx_seq_one_letter_code
_entity_poly.pdbx_strand_id
1 'polypeptide(L)'
;MLGTCATSLAFDCTDSPSYRNGHNDLALVRQATAAQLGTAVEFIRERDDVDSDTALKQVMQMVPSSETQQHDARLAALGARIHRARTDSPQACEALLTLQRQYSHTSQQKIDFIVKRVTGQSSEPYPAPSCAGA
;
A
#
# COMPACT_ATOMS: atom_id res chain seq x y z
N MET A 1 -11.57 -41.70 -34.65
CA MET A 1 -10.83 -40.45 -34.35
C MET A 1 -11.05 -40.14 -32.89
N LEU A 2 -10.07 -40.44 -32.03
CA LEU A 2 -10.15 -40.18 -30.60
C LEU A 2 -9.95 -38.68 -30.37
N GLY A 3 -11.00 -38.03 -29.88
CA GLY A 3 -10.97 -36.63 -29.49
C GLY A 3 -10.00 -36.44 -28.33
N THR A 4 -8.95 -35.68 -28.55
CA THR A 4 -8.14 -35.10 -27.50
C THR A 4 -8.98 -34.06 -26.78
N CYS A 5 -9.59 -34.44 -25.66
CA CYS A 5 -10.03 -33.49 -24.65
C CYS A 5 -8.77 -32.79 -24.13
N ALA A 6 -8.44 -31.64 -24.72
CA ALA A 6 -7.51 -30.71 -24.12
C ALA A 6 -8.13 -30.26 -22.80
N THR A 7 -7.71 -30.88 -21.70
CA THR A 7 -7.91 -30.29 -20.37
C THR A 7 -7.22 -28.94 -20.41
N SER A 8 -8.00 -27.87 -20.53
CA SER A 8 -7.53 -26.51 -20.35
C SER A 8 -7.11 -26.39 -18.89
N LEU A 9 -5.86 -26.76 -18.60
CA LEU A 9 -5.22 -26.40 -17.35
C LEU A 9 -5.32 -24.88 -17.28
N ALA A 10 -6.10 -24.38 -16.32
CA ALA A 10 -6.20 -22.96 -16.08
C ALA A 10 -4.78 -22.43 -15.89
N PHE A 11 -4.40 -21.44 -16.67
CA PHE A 11 -3.07 -20.83 -16.58
C PHE A 11 -2.86 -20.31 -15.14
N ASP A 12 -1.79 -20.75 -14.47
CA ASP A 12 -1.45 -20.26 -13.13
C ASP A 12 -0.46 -19.10 -13.26
N CYS A 13 -0.83 -17.94 -12.73
CA CYS A 13 0.06 -16.77 -12.75
C CYS A 13 1.39 -17.03 -12.02
N THR A 14 1.44 -17.98 -11.09
CA THR A 14 2.67 -18.31 -10.36
C THR A 14 3.71 -19.05 -11.20
N ASP A 15 3.29 -19.61 -12.34
CA ASP A 15 4.20 -20.19 -13.35
C ASP A 15 4.99 -19.10 -14.09
N SER A 16 4.51 -17.85 -14.08
CA SER A 16 5.23 -16.71 -14.64
C SER A 16 6.27 -16.16 -13.65
N PRO A 17 7.59 -16.20 -13.98
CA PRO A 17 8.62 -15.63 -13.13
C PRO A 17 8.44 -14.12 -12.88
N SER A 18 7.94 -13.37 -13.88
CA SER A 18 7.70 -11.93 -13.76
C SER A 18 6.58 -11.64 -12.76
N TYR A 19 5.51 -12.44 -12.78
CA TYR A 19 4.42 -12.34 -11.83
C TYR A 19 4.86 -12.71 -10.41
N ARG A 20 5.58 -13.84 -10.25
CA ARG A 20 6.10 -14.28 -8.95
C ARG A 20 7.04 -13.25 -8.32
N ASN A 21 8.01 -12.75 -9.08
CA ASN A 21 8.95 -11.74 -8.61
C ASN A 21 8.21 -10.44 -8.26
N GLY A 22 7.29 -10.00 -9.12
CA GLY A 22 6.48 -8.82 -8.83
C GLY A 22 5.61 -8.97 -7.58
N HIS A 23 5.09 -10.16 -7.30
CA HIS A 23 4.34 -10.42 -6.08
C HIS A 23 5.22 -10.36 -4.82
N ASN A 24 6.47 -10.83 -4.90
CA ASN A 24 7.45 -10.69 -3.82
C ASN A 24 7.78 -9.21 -3.56
N ASP A 25 7.99 -8.41 -4.61
CA ASP A 25 8.21 -6.97 -4.47
C ASP A 25 7.01 -6.29 -3.80
N LEU A 26 5.79 -6.68 -4.16
CA LEU A 26 4.56 -6.18 -3.54
C LEU A 26 4.44 -6.58 -2.06
N ALA A 27 4.97 -7.73 -1.67
CA ALA A 27 5.00 -8.16 -0.27
C ALA A 27 5.97 -7.28 0.54
N LEU A 28 7.17 -7.02 0.01
CA LEU A 28 8.14 -6.10 0.62
C LEU A 28 7.58 -4.69 0.77
N VAL A 29 6.91 -4.18 -0.27
CA VAL A 29 6.21 -2.89 -0.23
C VAL A 29 5.16 -2.85 0.87
N ARG A 30 4.34 -3.90 1.01
CA ARG A 30 3.34 -3.98 2.07
C ARG A 30 3.97 -3.99 3.46
N GLN A 31 5.07 -4.72 3.63
CA GLN A 31 5.81 -4.75 4.90
C GLN A 31 6.37 -3.36 5.25
N ALA A 32 7.01 -2.68 4.30
CA ALA A 32 7.53 -1.33 4.51
C ALA A 32 6.42 -0.33 4.84
N THR A 33 5.27 -0.44 4.15
CA THR A 33 4.10 0.40 4.40
C THR A 33 3.52 0.17 5.79
N ALA A 34 3.44 -1.08 6.25
CA ALA A 34 3.00 -1.42 7.61
C ALA A 34 3.97 -0.87 8.66
N ALA A 35 5.28 -0.93 8.41
CA ALA A 35 6.29 -0.37 9.30
C ALA A 35 6.15 1.17 9.44
N GLN A 36 5.89 1.88 8.33
CA GLN A 36 5.63 3.32 8.35
C GLN A 36 4.41 3.68 9.21
N LEU A 37 3.32 2.91 9.06
CA LEU A 37 2.15 3.09 9.93
C LEU A 37 2.51 2.83 11.40
N GLY A 38 3.34 1.81 11.66
CA GLY A 38 3.90 1.54 12.98
C GLY A 38 4.60 2.76 13.58
N THR A 39 5.40 3.50 12.81
CA THR A 39 6.03 4.74 13.27
C THR A 39 5.02 5.79 13.76
N ALA A 40 3.88 5.96 13.07
CA ALA A 40 2.84 6.87 13.52
C ALA A 40 2.14 6.39 14.81
N VAL A 41 1.95 5.07 14.95
CA VAL A 41 1.39 4.48 16.17
C VAL A 41 2.34 4.69 17.36
N GLU A 42 3.62 4.38 17.20
CA GLU A 42 4.64 4.59 18.24
C GLU A 42 4.73 6.07 18.64
N PHE A 43 4.68 6.98 17.67
CA PHE A 43 4.67 8.43 17.94
C PHE A 43 3.50 8.85 18.84
N ILE A 44 2.27 8.40 18.55
CA ILE A 44 1.11 8.69 19.41
C ILE A 44 1.27 8.03 20.78
N ARG A 45 1.75 6.78 20.81
CA ARG A 45 1.97 6.03 22.04
C ARG A 45 2.86 6.80 23.02
N GLU A 46 3.98 7.32 22.53
CA GLU A 46 4.94 8.09 23.31
C GLU A 46 4.45 9.48 23.67
N ARG A 47 3.76 10.16 22.74
CA ARG A 47 3.25 11.52 22.95
C ARG A 47 2.14 11.58 24.00
N ASP A 48 1.22 10.63 23.95
CA ASP A 48 -0.02 10.66 24.73
C ASP A 48 -0.03 9.64 25.90
N ASP A 49 1.05 8.86 26.08
CA ASP A 49 1.19 7.81 27.10
C ASP A 49 0.02 6.82 27.12
N VAL A 50 -0.33 6.30 25.93
CA VAL A 50 -1.42 5.35 25.72
C VAL A 50 -0.89 3.98 25.30
N ASP A 51 -1.73 2.94 25.33
CA ASP A 51 -1.36 1.63 24.76
C ASP A 51 -1.41 1.62 23.22
N SER A 52 -0.80 0.61 22.60
CA SER A 52 -0.70 0.50 21.13
C SER A 52 -2.04 0.40 20.40
N ASP A 53 -3.06 -0.23 21.00
CA ASP A 53 -4.38 -0.34 20.36
C ASP A 53 -5.10 1.00 20.39
N THR A 54 -4.96 1.74 21.50
CA THR A 54 -5.45 3.12 21.61
C THR A 54 -4.74 4.04 20.64
N ALA A 55 -3.41 3.96 20.55
CA ALA A 55 -2.63 4.74 19.58
C ALA A 55 -3.04 4.44 18.13
N LEU A 56 -3.21 3.16 17.76
CA LEU A 56 -3.69 2.78 16.44
C LEU A 56 -5.08 3.33 16.13
N LYS A 57 -6.02 3.26 17.09
CA LYS A 57 -7.36 3.87 16.93
C LYS A 57 -7.26 5.37 16.68
N GLN A 58 -6.40 6.08 17.40
CA GLN A 58 -6.20 7.52 17.21
C GLN A 58 -5.61 7.83 15.84
N VAL A 59 -4.59 7.10 15.39
CA VAL A 59 -4.04 7.22 14.03
C VAL A 59 -5.14 6.98 12.99
N MET A 60 -5.98 5.97 13.19
CA MET A 60 -7.13 5.68 12.31
C MET A 60 -8.24 6.75 12.38
N GLN A 61 -8.43 7.42 13.51
CA GLN A 61 -9.38 8.53 13.65
C GLN A 61 -8.88 9.84 13.03
N MET A 62 -7.57 9.96 12.78
CA MET A 62 -7.00 11.04 11.98
C MET A 62 -7.13 10.79 10.48
N VAL A 63 -7.67 9.62 10.08
CA VAL A 63 -7.90 9.25 8.69
C VAL A 63 -8.93 10.11 7.98
N PRO A 64 -10.14 10.46 8.47
CA PRO A 64 -11.12 11.13 7.64
C PRO A 64 -10.71 12.57 7.30
N SER A 65 -10.12 12.75 6.12
CA SER A 65 -9.87 14.01 5.43
C SER A 65 -10.35 13.87 3.99
N SER A 66 -10.53 14.97 3.28
CA SER A 66 -10.87 14.91 1.84
C SER A 66 -9.79 14.18 1.03
N GLU A 67 -8.53 14.24 1.45
CA GLU A 67 -7.40 13.63 0.75
C GLU A 67 -7.33 12.10 0.96
N THR A 68 -7.50 11.63 2.19
CA THR A 68 -7.59 10.18 2.46
C THR A 68 -8.84 9.56 1.85
N GLN A 69 -9.96 10.29 1.78
CA GLN A 69 -11.16 9.84 1.07
C GLN A 69 -10.90 9.64 -0.43
N GLN A 70 -10.11 10.50 -1.06
CA GLN A 70 -9.70 10.31 -2.45
C GLN A 70 -8.82 9.06 -2.61
N HIS A 71 -7.88 8.84 -1.69
CA HIS A 71 -7.09 7.60 -1.69
C HIS A 71 -7.97 6.36 -1.49
N ASP A 72 -8.95 6.42 -0.58
CA ASP A 72 -9.88 5.32 -0.31
C ASP A 72 -10.77 4.99 -1.51
N ALA A 73 -11.29 6.01 -2.19
CA ALA A 73 -12.05 5.83 -3.42
C ALA A 73 -11.19 5.17 -4.53
N ARG A 74 -9.93 5.60 -4.68
CA ARG A 74 -8.99 4.99 -5.64
C ARG A 74 -8.65 3.55 -5.27
N LEU A 75 -8.40 3.26 -3.99
CA LEU A 75 -8.15 1.91 -3.51
C LEU A 75 -9.36 0.99 -3.74
N ALA A 76 -10.57 1.47 -3.46
CA ALA A 76 -11.79 0.73 -3.72
C ALA A 76 -11.97 0.42 -5.22
N ALA A 77 -11.74 1.40 -6.09
CA ALA A 77 -11.82 1.21 -7.54
C ALA A 77 -10.76 0.21 -8.05
N LEU A 78 -9.52 0.31 -7.57
CA LEU A 78 -8.44 -0.62 -7.91
C LEU A 78 -8.73 -2.03 -7.38
N GLY A 79 -9.21 -2.16 -6.14
CA GLY A 79 -9.60 -3.43 -5.53
C GLY A 79 -10.71 -4.12 -6.32
N ALA A 80 -11.72 -3.38 -6.77
CA ALA A 80 -12.79 -3.92 -7.62
C ALA A 80 -12.26 -4.41 -8.98
N ARG A 81 -11.28 -3.72 -9.57
CA ARG A 81 -10.63 -4.14 -10.82
C ARG A 81 -9.77 -5.38 -10.63
N ILE A 82 -9.00 -5.45 -9.55
CA ILE A 82 -8.19 -6.62 -9.16
C ILE A 82 -9.10 -7.84 -8.98
N HIS A 83 -10.21 -7.69 -8.25
CA HIS A 83 -11.14 -8.78 -7.98
C HIS A 83 -11.79 -9.36 -9.25
N ARG A 84 -11.96 -8.53 -10.28
CA ARG A 84 -12.54 -8.94 -11.58
C ARG A 84 -11.50 -9.31 -12.64
N ALA A 85 -10.20 -9.18 -12.32
CA ALA A 85 -9.14 -9.45 -13.28
C ALA A 85 -9.10 -10.94 -13.62
N ARG A 86 -8.94 -11.25 -14.91
CA ARG A 86 -8.70 -12.61 -15.36
C ARG A 86 -7.24 -12.97 -15.16
N THR A 87 -6.98 -14.27 -15.08
CA THR A 87 -5.65 -14.87 -14.91
C THR A 87 -5.44 -15.99 -15.93
N ASP A 88 -6.16 -15.95 -17.05
CA ASP A 88 -6.22 -17.00 -18.07
C ASP A 88 -5.06 -16.97 -19.06
N SER A 89 -4.15 -16.00 -18.95
CA SER A 89 -2.99 -15.85 -19.83
C SER A 89 -1.84 -15.12 -19.12
N PRO A 90 -0.59 -15.26 -19.62
CA PRO A 90 0.55 -14.49 -19.12
C PRO A 90 0.28 -12.98 -19.12
N GLN A 91 -0.33 -12.46 -20.20
CA GLN A 91 -0.67 -11.05 -20.34
C GLN A 91 -1.72 -10.61 -19.30
N ALA A 92 -2.71 -11.46 -19.01
CA ALA A 92 -3.70 -11.18 -17.97
C ALA A 92 -3.08 -11.14 -16.57
N CYS A 93 -2.11 -12.02 -16.29
CA CYS A 93 -1.34 -12.00 -15.05
C CYS A 93 -0.47 -10.73 -14.92
N GLU A 94 0.18 -10.28 -15.99
CA GLU A 94 0.94 -9.02 -15.99
C GLU A 94 0.03 -7.79 -15.78
N ALA A 95 -1.16 -7.79 -16.38
CA ALA A 95 -2.17 -6.77 -16.15
C ALA A 95 -2.65 -6.76 -14.70
N LEU A 96 -2.91 -7.94 -14.11
CA LEU A 96 -3.23 -8.09 -12.69
C LEU A 96 -2.10 -7.54 -11.80
N LEU A 97 -0.85 -7.91 -12.08
CA LEU A 97 0.30 -7.40 -11.33
C LEU A 97 0.40 -5.87 -11.40
N THR A 98 0.12 -5.29 -12.56
CA THR A 98 0.10 -3.83 -12.75
C THR A 98 -0.98 -3.17 -11.88
N LEU A 99 -2.17 -3.76 -11.81
CA LEU A 99 -3.24 -3.27 -10.91
C LEU A 99 -2.83 -3.37 -9.44
N GLN A 100 -2.20 -4.47 -9.03
CA GLN A 100 -1.71 -4.66 -7.66
C GLN A 100 -0.62 -3.64 -7.31
N ARG A 101 0.29 -3.31 -8.24
CA ARG A 101 1.27 -2.23 -8.07
C ARG A 101 0.62 -0.87 -7.89
N GLN A 102 -0.40 -0.55 -8.68
CA GLN A 102 -1.17 0.70 -8.53
C GLN A 102 -1.87 0.76 -7.17
N TYR A 103 -2.45 -0.36 -6.71
CA TYR A 103 -3.08 -0.45 -5.40
C TYR A 103 -2.07 -0.21 -4.28
N SER A 104 -0.94 -0.92 -4.31
CA SER A 104 0.13 -0.75 -3.32
C SER A 104 0.69 0.66 -3.31
N HIS A 105 0.92 1.28 -4.46
CA HIS A 105 1.38 2.67 -4.54
C HIS A 105 0.37 3.66 -3.94
N THR A 106 -0.92 3.49 -4.25
CA THR A 106 -1.98 4.34 -3.67
C THR A 106 -2.06 4.14 -2.16
N SER A 107 -1.87 2.90 -1.67
CA SER A 107 -1.84 2.60 -0.24
C SER A 107 -0.65 3.27 0.45
N GLN A 108 0.53 3.25 -0.17
CA GLN A 108 1.71 3.95 0.33
C GLN A 108 1.47 5.45 0.45
N GLN A 109 0.92 6.09 -0.58
CA GLN A 109 0.60 7.52 -0.55
C GLN A 109 -0.36 7.86 0.59
N LYS A 110 -1.41 7.04 0.79
CA LYS A 110 -2.34 7.23 1.90
C LYS A 110 -1.64 7.15 3.26
N ILE A 111 -0.79 6.15 3.45
CA ILE A 111 -0.08 5.94 4.72
C ILE A 111 0.95 7.03 4.96
N ASP A 112 1.73 7.43 3.95
CA ASP A 112 2.67 8.55 4.03
C ASP A 112 1.95 9.85 4.44
N PHE A 113 0.80 10.14 3.84
CA PHE A 113 -0.04 11.28 4.24
C PHE A 113 -0.46 11.21 5.71
N ILE A 114 -0.95 10.05 6.16
CA ILE A 114 -1.36 9.83 7.56
C ILE A 114 -0.16 10.03 8.50
N VAL A 115 0.98 9.42 8.20
CA VAL A 115 2.19 9.49 9.03
C VAL A 115 2.68 10.94 9.15
N LYS A 116 2.76 11.68 8.04
CA LYS A 116 3.15 13.10 8.06
C LYS A 116 2.20 13.95 8.89
N ARG A 117 0.90 13.71 8.75
CA ARG A 117 -0.12 14.41 9.52
C ARG A 117 -0.04 14.10 11.02
N VAL A 118 0.17 12.84 11.38
CA VAL A 118 0.26 12.40 12.79
C VAL A 118 1.51 12.93 13.45
N THR A 119 2.66 12.83 12.78
CA THR A 119 3.97 13.20 13.32
C THR A 119 4.27 14.70 13.22
N GLY A 120 3.43 15.46 12.51
CA GLY A 120 3.66 16.90 12.28
C GLY A 120 4.81 17.18 11.31
N GLN A 121 5.25 16.18 10.53
CA GLN A 121 6.20 16.39 9.43
C GLN A 121 5.48 17.13 8.29
N SER A 122 5.40 18.46 8.41
CA SER A 122 5.04 19.35 7.32
C SER A 122 6.03 19.20 6.16
N SER A 123 5.56 19.39 4.93
CA SER A 123 6.39 19.49 3.72
C SER A 123 7.30 20.74 3.68
N GLU A 124 7.78 21.21 4.83
CA GLU A 124 8.78 22.27 4.89
C GLU A 124 10.17 21.63 5.01
N PRO A 125 11.13 22.01 4.15
CA PRO A 125 12.53 21.70 4.38
C PRO A 125 12.89 22.21 5.76
N TYR A 126 13.56 21.38 6.57
CA TYR A 126 14.22 21.83 7.79
C TYR A 126 14.94 23.16 7.49
N PRO A 127 14.60 24.28 8.15
CA PRO A 127 15.46 25.45 8.06
C PRO A 127 16.82 25.01 8.58
N ALA A 128 17.85 25.19 7.74
CA ALA A 128 19.23 24.97 8.14
C ALA A 128 19.46 25.68 9.49
N PRO A 129 20.20 25.07 10.43
CA PRO A 129 20.47 25.72 11.72
C PRO A 129 21.07 27.08 11.44
N SER A 130 20.35 28.13 11.84
CA SER A 130 20.86 29.49 11.79
C SER A 130 22.05 29.54 12.73
N CYS A 131 23.25 29.51 12.19
CA CYS A 131 24.46 29.86 12.91
C CYS A 131 24.39 31.36 13.24
N ALA A 132 23.62 31.71 14.27
CA ALA A 132 23.76 32.96 14.98
C ALA A 132 24.83 32.70 16.06
N GLY A 133 26.04 33.16 15.80
CA GLY A 133 27.15 33.02 16.74
C GLY A 133 28.39 33.83 16.34
N ALA A 134 28.51 34.98 17.01
CA ALA A 134 29.66 35.89 17.14
C ALA A 134 29.94 36.88 16.00
#